data_AF-A0A257P879-F1
#
_entry.id   AF-A0A257P879-F1
#
_cell.length_a   1.000
_cell.length_b   1.000
_cell.length_c   1.000
_cell.angle_alpha   90.00
_cell.angle_beta   90.00
_cell.angle_gamma   90.00
#
_symmetry.space_group_name_H-M   'P 1'
#
loop_
_entity.id
_entity.type
_entity.pdbx_description
1 polymer ?
#
loop_
_entity_poly.entity_id
_entity_poly.type
_entity_poly.pdbx_seq_one_letter_code
_entity_poly.pdbx_strand_id
1 'polypeptide(L)'
;MASNSASRIGFLLCCFLLPGLIGTFASFAIPAPVVDEQHQQAALDAVLNAPDATTRQTAIATLADAVDPDTAALVTKGTDPLPARIAAAEQNMRREVVAQARAEAYRIRLMVITLTILGAGFGVALLGRGSQAAR
;
A
#
# COMPACT_ATOMS: atom_id res chain seq x y z
N MET A 1 14.17 45.36 13.35
CA MET A 1 14.81 44.22 12.66
C MET A 1 14.15 42.85 12.97
N ALA A 2 12.86 42.79 13.33
CA ALA A 2 12.18 41.51 13.63
C ALA A 2 11.53 40.81 12.41
N SER A 3 11.49 41.45 11.24
CA SER A 3 10.79 40.94 10.04
C SER A 3 11.47 39.72 9.39
N ASN A 4 12.81 39.65 9.42
CA ASN A 4 13.55 38.60 8.72
C ASN A 4 13.48 37.21 9.40
N SER A 5 13.32 37.13 10.72
CA SER A 5 13.24 35.84 11.42
C SER A 5 11.88 35.16 11.21
N ALA A 6 10.78 35.91 11.25
CA ALA A 6 9.44 35.36 11.00
C ALA A 6 9.30 34.83 9.57
N SER A 7 9.85 35.54 8.58
CA SER A 7 9.82 35.13 7.18
C SER A 7 10.63 33.86 6.91
N ARG A 8 11.80 33.69 7.56
CA ARG A 8 12.63 32.46 7.47
C ARG A 8 11.97 31.26 8.16
N ILE A 9 11.32 31.47 9.30
CA ILE A 9 10.55 30.44 10.01
C ILE A 9 9.38 29.96 9.13
N GLY A 10 8.64 30.88 8.53
CA GLY A 10 7.55 30.55 7.61
C GLY A 10 8.03 29.78 6.38
N PHE A 11 9.17 30.17 5.80
CA PHE A 11 9.77 29.48 4.66
C PHE A 11 10.18 28.05 5.01
N LEU A 12 10.89 27.84 6.12
CA LEU A 12 11.28 26.50 6.56
C LEU A 12 10.06 25.63 6.87
N LEU A 13 9.04 26.18 7.53
CA LEU A 13 7.82 25.44 7.85
C LEU A 13 7.09 25.00 6.57
N CYS A 14 6.97 25.87 5.56
CA CYS A 14 6.43 25.49 4.25
C CYS A 14 7.30 24.45 3.52
N CYS A 15 8.63 24.56 3.59
CA CYS A 15 9.56 23.62 2.97
C CYS A 15 9.47 22.20 3.56
N PHE A 16 9.06 22.02 4.82
CA PHE A 16 8.85 20.69 5.40
C PHE A 16 7.40 20.23 5.31
N LEU A 17 6.45 21.16 5.45
CA LEU A 17 5.02 20.85 5.46
C LEU A 17 4.53 20.46 4.06
N LEU A 18 5.00 21.12 2.99
CA LEU A 18 4.57 20.81 1.63
C LEU A 18 5.04 19.42 1.16
N PRO A 19 6.31 19.02 1.28
CA PRO A 19 6.74 17.66 0.93
C PRO A 19 6.11 16.59 1.82
N GLY A 20 5.89 16.88 3.11
CA GLY A 20 5.14 15.99 4.01
C GLY A 20 3.70 15.79 3.55
N LEU A 21 2.99 16.87 3.19
CA LEU A 21 1.64 16.80 2.63
C LEU A 21 1.63 16.01 1.31
N ILE A 22 2.55 16.34 0.40
CA ILE A 22 2.67 15.69 -0.92
C ILE A 22 2.96 14.20 -0.78
N GLY A 23 3.89 13.81 0.11
CA GLY A 23 4.18 12.40 0.40
C GLY A 23 2.97 11.66 0.99
N THR A 24 2.19 12.34 1.83
CA THR A 24 0.96 11.78 2.40
C THR A 24 -0.09 11.55 1.31
N PHE A 25 -0.26 12.50 0.37
CA PHE A 25 -1.16 12.35 -0.77
C PHE A 25 -0.66 11.31 -1.78
N ALA A 26 0.64 11.24 -2.04
CA ALA A 26 1.25 10.23 -2.90
C ALA A 26 1.07 8.80 -2.36
N SER A 27 0.97 8.64 -1.04
CA SER A 27 0.67 7.35 -0.40
C SER A 27 -0.73 6.82 -0.74
N PHE A 28 -1.65 7.67 -1.19
CA PHE A 28 -2.95 7.24 -1.72
C PHE A 28 -2.88 6.88 -3.21
N ALA A 29 -1.80 7.26 -3.90
CA ALA A 29 -1.68 7.14 -5.34
C ALA A 29 -0.87 5.91 -5.78
N ILE A 30 -0.15 5.23 -4.88
CA ILE A 30 0.59 4.01 -5.22
C ILE A 30 -0.33 2.79 -5.05
N PRO A 31 -0.78 2.16 -6.15
CA PRO A 31 -1.59 0.96 -6.11
C PRO A 31 -0.65 -0.25 -6.27
N ALA A 32 0.26 -0.48 -5.32
CA ALA A 32 1.07 -1.69 -5.31
C ALA A 32 0.22 -2.99 -5.24
N PRO A 33 -0.89 -3.04 -4.48
CA PRO A 33 -1.70 -4.26 -4.38
C PRO A 33 -2.54 -4.57 -5.63
N VAL A 34 -2.74 -3.58 -6.52
CA VAL A 34 -3.67 -3.71 -7.65
C VAL A 34 -3.07 -4.57 -8.77
N VAL A 35 -1.74 -4.54 -8.93
CA VAL A 35 -1.07 -5.34 -9.95
C VAL A 35 -1.12 -6.83 -9.58
N ASP A 36 -0.94 -7.15 -8.30
CA ASP A 36 -1.07 -8.52 -7.80
C ASP A 36 -2.51 -9.03 -7.89
N GLU A 37 -3.51 -8.20 -7.59
CA GLU A 37 -4.93 -8.55 -7.80
C GLU A 37 -5.25 -8.88 -9.26
N GLN A 38 -4.70 -8.12 -10.22
CA GLN A 38 -4.93 -8.35 -11.64
C GLN A 38 -4.34 -9.68 -12.09
N HIS A 39 -3.14 -10.05 -11.61
CA HIS A 39 -2.53 -11.33 -11.91
C HIS A 39 -3.30 -12.51 -11.29
N GLN A 40 -3.77 -12.36 -10.05
CA GLN A 40 -4.56 -13.39 -9.38
C GLN A 40 -5.95 -13.56 -10.02
N GLN A 41 -6.61 -12.46 -10.42
CA GLN A 41 -7.87 -12.53 -11.18
C GLN A 41 -7.68 -13.23 -12.54
N ALA A 42 -6.62 -12.91 -13.28
CA ALA A 42 -6.33 -13.57 -14.55
C ALA A 42 -6.11 -15.08 -14.39
N ALA A 43 -5.49 -15.52 -13.28
CA ALA A 43 -5.29 -16.93 -12.96
C ALA A 43 -6.61 -17.66 -12.62
N LEU A 44 -7.51 -17.01 -11.87
CA LEU A 44 -8.85 -17.54 -11.57
C LEU A 44 -9.72 -17.63 -12.83
N ASP A 45 -9.67 -16.62 -13.70
CA ASP A 45 -10.36 -16.61 -14.99
C ASP A 45 -9.85 -17.70 -15.94
N ALA A 46 -8.54 -18.00 -15.92
CA ALA A 46 -7.97 -19.08 -16.70
C ALA A 46 -8.52 -20.46 -16.31
N VAL A 47 -8.82 -20.68 -15.02
CA VAL A 47 -9.47 -21.92 -14.55
C VAL A 47 -10.94 -21.99 -14.95
N LEU A 48 -11.65 -20.87 -14.86
CA LEU A 48 -13.07 -20.77 -15.19
C LEU A 48 -13.33 -20.99 -16.68
N ASN A 49 -12.47 -20.42 -17.53
CA ASN A 49 -12.58 -20.47 -18.99
C ASN A 49 -11.86 -21.67 -19.63
N ALA A 50 -11.30 -22.59 -18.83
CA ALA A 50 -10.61 -23.77 -19.34
C ALA A 50 -11.58 -24.69 -20.13
N PRO A 51 -11.30 -24.97 -21.42
CA PRO A 51 -12.22 -25.65 -22.32
C PRO A 51 -12.41 -27.14 -22.00
N ASP A 52 -11.40 -27.77 -21.39
CA ASP A 52 -11.38 -29.19 -21.09
C ASP A 52 -10.96 -29.46 -19.62
N ALA A 53 -11.36 -30.62 -19.10
CA ALA A 53 -11.10 -31.01 -17.72
C ALA A 53 -9.60 -31.16 -17.43
N THR A 54 -8.80 -31.56 -18.41
CA THR A 54 -7.34 -31.68 -18.32
C THR A 54 -6.66 -30.32 -18.20
N THR A 55 -6.97 -29.37 -19.08
CA THR A 55 -6.44 -27.99 -19.00
C THR A 55 -6.86 -27.30 -17.71
N ARG A 56 -8.08 -27.56 -17.24
CA ARG A 56 -8.56 -27.05 -15.96
C ARG A 56 -7.76 -27.60 -14.78
N GLN A 57 -7.44 -28.89 -14.79
CA GLN A 57 -6.65 -29.49 -13.72
C GLN A 57 -5.22 -28.94 -13.68
N THR A 58 -4.62 -28.70 -14.85
CA THR A 58 -3.32 -28.03 -14.98
C THR A 58 -3.38 -26.60 -14.47
N ALA A 59 -4.42 -25.84 -14.83
CA ALA A 59 -4.62 -24.47 -14.39
C ALA A 59 -4.84 -24.38 -12.86
N ILE A 60 -5.55 -25.34 -12.26
CA ILE A 60 -5.71 -25.47 -10.81
C ILE A 60 -4.37 -25.79 -10.12
N ALA A 61 -3.52 -26.62 -10.75
CA ALA A 61 -2.21 -26.93 -10.21
C ALA A 61 -1.26 -25.71 -10.22
N THR A 62 -1.28 -24.91 -11.28
CA THR A 62 -0.50 -23.65 -11.36
C THR A 62 -1.11 -22.51 -10.53
N LEU A 63 -2.34 -22.65 -10.03
CA LEU A 63 -2.99 -21.65 -9.19
C LEU A 63 -2.29 -21.49 -7.84
N ALA A 64 -1.63 -22.53 -7.34
CA ALA A 64 -0.86 -22.48 -6.10
C ALA A 64 0.40 -21.61 -6.20
N ASP A 65 0.94 -21.41 -7.40
CA ASP A 65 2.13 -20.58 -7.63
C ASP A 65 1.77 -19.11 -7.88
N ALA A 66 0.53 -18.83 -8.29
CA ALA A 66 0.07 -17.51 -8.69
C ALA A 66 -0.77 -16.78 -7.62
N VAL A 67 -1.32 -17.52 -6.65
CA VAL A 67 -2.30 -17.01 -5.68
C VAL A 67 -1.91 -17.46 -4.28
N ASP A 68 -2.30 -16.68 -3.27
CA ASP A 68 -2.02 -16.97 -1.87
C ASP A 68 -2.52 -18.39 -1.48
N PRO A 69 -1.77 -19.16 -0.67
CA PRO A 69 -2.11 -20.54 -0.30
C PRO A 69 -3.52 -20.73 0.25
N ASP A 70 -4.07 -19.74 0.95
CA ASP A 70 -5.43 -19.79 1.49
C ASP A 70 -6.49 -19.68 0.37
N THR A 71 -6.26 -18.82 -0.62
CA THR A 71 -7.12 -18.66 -1.80
C THR A 71 -7.02 -19.89 -2.71
N ALA A 72 -5.82 -20.43 -2.90
CA ALA A 72 -5.62 -21.69 -3.63
C ALA A 72 -6.29 -22.89 -2.92
N ALA A 73 -6.31 -22.91 -1.59
CA ALA A 73 -6.98 -23.95 -0.81
C ALA A 73 -8.51 -23.96 -0.99
N LEU A 74 -9.14 -22.79 -1.12
CA LEU A 74 -10.58 -22.68 -1.41
C LEU A 74 -10.92 -23.29 -2.79
N VAL A 75 -10.07 -23.04 -3.78
CA VAL A 75 -10.24 -23.57 -5.16
C VAL A 75 -9.85 -25.04 -5.27
N THR A 76 -8.97 -25.59 -4.43
CA THR A 76 -8.51 -27.00 -4.51
C THR A 76 -9.21 -27.97 -3.56
N LYS A 77 -9.61 -27.52 -2.36
CA LYS A 77 -10.21 -28.37 -1.31
C LYS A 77 -11.72 -28.19 -1.12
N GLY A 78 -12.34 -27.17 -1.73
CA GLY A 78 -13.78 -26.95 -1.64
C GLY A 78 -14.62 -28.11 -2.20
N THR A 79 -15.76 -28.39 -1.59
CA THR A 79 -16.73 -29.40 -2.06
C THR A 79 -17.79 -28.86 -3.00
N ASP A 80 -17.88 -27.52 -3.10
CA ASP A 80 -18.89 -26.83 -3.90
C ASP A 80 -18.61 -26.92 -5.41
N PRO A 81 -19.60 -26.58 -6.26
CA PRO A 81 -19.37 -26.44 -7.70
C PRO A 81 -18.23 -25.47 -7.97
N LEU A 82 -17.40 -25.77 -8.97
CA LEU A 82 -16.23 -24.98 -9.34
C LEU A 82 -16.50 -23.46 -9.44
N PRO A 83 -17.62 -22.98 -10.03
CA PRO A 83 -17.92 -21.55 -10.08
C PRO A 83 -18.16 -20.92 -8.69
N ALA A 84 -18.77 -21.66 -7.77
CA ALA A 84 -19.02 -21.19 -6.41
C ALA A 84 -17.71 -21.13 -5.60
N ARG A 85 -16.78 -22.06 -5.82
CA ARG A 85 -15.45 -22.06 -5.20
C ARG A 85 -14.60 -20.88 -5.67
N ILE A 86 -14.66 -20.56 -6.95
CA ILE A 86 -13.96 -19.41 -7.52
C ILE A 86 -14.56 -18.10 -7.00
N ALA A 87 -15.89 -17.99 -6.90
CA ALA A 87 -16.54 -16.83 -6.29
C ALA A 87 -16.14 -16.64 -4.81
N ALA A 88 -15.99 -17.73 -4.05
CA ALA A 88 -15.51 -17.68 -2.66
C ALA A 88 -14.03 -17.26 -2.58
N ALA A 89 -13.19 -17.77 -3.50
CA ALA A 89 -11.79 -17.40 -3.62
C ALA A 89 -11.62 -15.90 -3.95
N GLU A 90 -12.39 -15.37 -4.91
CA GLU A 90 -12.40 -13.93 -5.23
C GLU A 90 -12.82 -13.06 -4.03
N GLN A 91 -13.83 -13.49 -3.27
CA GLN A 91 -14.26 -12.75 -2.09
C GLN A 91 -13.19 -12.74 -0.99
N ASN A 92 -12.45 -13.84 -0.83
CA ASN A 92 -11.35 -13.91 0.14
C ASN A 92 -10.18 -13.00 -0.29
N MET A 93 -9.79 -13.09 -1.55
CA MET A 93 -8.74 -12.27 -2.16
C MET A 93 -9.02 -10.77 -1.99
N ARG A 94 -10.24 -10.30 -2.30
CA ARG A 94 -10.62 -8.89 -2.10
C ARG A 94 -10.54 -8.45 -0.64
N ARG A 95 -10.81 -9.33 0.32
CA ARG A 95 -10.72 -9.00 1.76
C ARG A 95 -9.26 -8.87 2.20
N GLU A 96 -8.42 -9.80 1.78
CA GLU A 96 -6.99 -9.81 2.11
C GLU A 96 -6.28 -8.61 1.49
N VAL A 97 -6.57 -8.29 0.23
CA VAL A 97 -5.94 -7.14 -0.43
C VAL A 97 -6.37 -5.83 0.20
N VAL A 98 -7.64 -5.66 0.58
CA VAL A 98 -8.08 -4.46 1.32
C VAL A 98 -7.38 -4.37 2.67
N ALA A 99 -7.13 -5.49 3.35
CA ALA A 99 -6.40 -5.52 4.61
C ALA A 99 -4.91 -5.17 4.44
N GLN A 100 -4.25 -5.77 3.45
CA GLN A 100 -2.84 -5.50 3.11
C GLN A 100 -2.65 -4.05 2.65
N ALA A 101 -3.52 -3.55 1.77
CA ALA A 101 -3.51 -2.17 1.29
C ALA A 101 -3.63 -1.17 2.45
N ARG A 102 -4.47 -1.46 3.45
CA ARG A 102 -4.59 -0.62 4.66
C ARG A 102 -3.33 -0.66 5.50
N ALA A 103 -2.72 -1.82 5.69
CA ALA A 103 -1.50 -1.99 6.47
C ALA A 103 -0.30 -1.28 5.83
N GLU A 104 -0.14 -1.40 4.51
CA GLU A 104 0.91 -0.70 3.77
C GLU A 104 0.69 0.81 3.74
N ALA A 105 -0.53 1.26 3.45
CA ALA A 105 -0.87 2.68 3.50
C ALA A 105 -0.62 3.29 4.89
N TYR A 106 -0.88 2.53 5.96
CA TYR A 106 -0.57 2.95 7.32
C TYR A 106 0.94 3.12 7.54
N ARG A 107 1.77 2.16 7.09
CA ARG A 107 3.23 2.23 7.22
C ARG A 107 3.82 3.41 6.46
N ILE A 108 3.37 3.68 5.23
CA ILE A 108 3.87 4.81 4.44
C ILE A 108 3.47 6.13 5.10
N ARG A 109 2.22 6.27 5.56
CA ARG A 109 1.77 7.45 6.32
C ARG A 109 2.61 7.66 7.58
N LEU A 110 2.90 6.59 8.32
CA LEU A 110 3.69 6.67 9.54
C LEU A 110 5.12 7.12 9.25
N MET A 111 5.75 6.60 8.19
CA MET A 111 7.08 7.04 7.75
C MET A 111 7.10 8.53 7.39
N VAL A 112 6.13 9.01 6.60
CA VAL A 112 6.02 10.42 6.19
C VAL A 112 5.81 11.34 7.40
N ILE A 113 4.92 10.98 8.32
CA ILE A 113 4.69 11.74 9.55
C ILE A 113 5.98 11.81 10.37
N THR A 114 6.67 10.68 10.55
CA THR A 114 7.91 10.62 11.34
C THR A 114 9.00 11.51 10.72
N LEU A 115 9.18 11.44 9.40
CA LEU A 115 10.15 12.28 8.68
C LEU A 115 9.82 13.77 8.78
N THR A 116 8.53 14.11 8.72
CA THR A 116 8.03 15.49 8.85
C THR A 116 8.29 16.04 10.26
N ILE A 117 8.02 15.25 11.30
CA ILE A 117 8.28 15.63 12.69
C ILE A 117 9.79 15.81 12.93
N LEU A 118 10.63 14.89 12.43
CA LEU A 118 12.09 15.01 12.54
C LEU A 118 12.62 16.24 11.80
N GLY A 119 12.12 16.51 10.59
CA GLY A 119 12.48 17.71 9.82
C GLY A 119 12.06 19.01 10.51
N ALA A 120 10.83 19.06 11.03
CA ALA A 120 10.34 20.21 11.80
C ALA A 120 11.14 20.41 13.10
N GLY A 121 11.43 19.34 13.84
CA GLY A 121 12.25 19.37 15.05
C GLY A 121 13.67 19.86 14.77
N PHE A 122 14.29 19.39 13.68
CA PHE A 122 15.61 19.83 13.26
C PHE A 122 15.63 21.32 12.87
N GLY A 123 14.61 21.79 12.16
CA GLY A 123 14.43 23.21 11.83
C GLY A 123 14.33 24.09 13.08
N VAL A 124 13.50 23.68 14.05
CA VAL A 124 13.36 24.39 15.34
C VAL A 124 14.67 24.39 16.13
N ALA A 125 15.40 23.27 16.18
CA ALA A 125 16.68 23.18 16.90
C ALA A 125 17.76 24.11 16.32
N LEU A 126 17.84 24.24 14.99
CA LEU A 126 18.75 25.18 14.32
C LEU A 126 18.42 26.64 14.64
N LEU A 127 17.13 27.00 14.62
CA LEU A 127 16.65 28.34 14.98
C LEU A 127 16.87 28.66 16.47
N GLY A 128 16.69 27.67 17.35
CA GLY A 128 16.91 27.80 18.80
C GLY A 128 18.38 28.01 19.18
N ARG A 129 19.33 27.39 18.47
CA ARG A 129 20.77 27.65 18.68
C ARG A 129 21.22 28.99 18.09
N GLY A 130 20.65 29.41 16.96
CA GLY A 130 20.95 30.70 16.34
C GLY A 130 20.54 31.92 17.18
N SER A 131 19.50 31.80 18.02
CA SER A 131 19.08 32.88 18.92
C SER A 131 19.89 32.97 20.21
N GLN A 132 20.52 31.87 20.65
CA GLN A 132 21.43 31.86 21.80
C GLN A 132 22.84 32.35 21.47
N ALA A 133 23.33 32.11 20.25
CA ALA A 133 24.64 32.59 19.81
C ALA A 133 24.71 34.11 19.53
N ALA A 134 23.56 34.80 19.56
CA ALA A 134 23.44 36.25 19.34
C ALA A 134 23.17 37.05 20.63
N ARG A 135 23.32 36.42 21.81
CA ARG A 135 23.40 37.07 23.12
C ARG A 135 24.83 36.96 23.65
#